data_AF-A0A942BWL5-F1
#
_entry.id   AF-A0A942BWL5-F1
#
_cell.length_a   1.000
_cell.length_b   1.000
_cell.length_c   1.000
_cell.angle_alpha   90.00
_cell.angle_beta   90.00
_cell.angle_gamma   90.00
#
_symmetry.space_group_name_H-M   'P 1'
#
loop_
_entity.id
_entity.type
_entity.pdbx_description
1 polymer ?
#
loop_
_entity_poly.entity_id
_entity_poly.type
_entity_poly.pdbx_seq_one_letter_code
_entity_poly.pdbx_strand_id
1 'polypeptide(L)'
;MTKTRKDRPRKQQKKRTEGHFYERFDKRKLAAPSSVDPVRNKRRVEGVEKLLSGIGVPDAKPFRPDAFQLEALAAIETEDVLVTAPTGSGKTWIAREEIRRLLAAGKKAWYTTPLKALTNSKYAEFSSEFGTENVGILTGDRKENFDAPLIVGTTEIYRNQLFDALRTGSEVETDLVILDEAHYLADEDRGHVWEEAIILSPKRIRLLLLSATVGGAGEFAGWIEQVRETKVRVVKAGPRPVELRAAYLSSELELYPLYGADGGYNRDIDAAEKKKPAVQRRRFPRRRR
;
A
#
# COMPACT_ATOMS: atom_id res chain seq x y z
N MET A 1 -76.08 12.00 47.43
CA MET A 1 -74.89 11.71 48.26
C MET A 1 -73.79 12.70 47.93
N THR A 2 -73.60 13.69 48.83
CA THR A 2 -72.33 14.05 49.52
C THR A 2 -71.29 14.75 48.64
N LYS A 3 -71.27 16.09 48.60
CA LYS A 3 -70.70 17.09 49.53
C LYS A 3 -69.19 17.35 49.35
N THR A 4 -68.96 18.53 48.77
CA THR A 4 -67.84 19.48 48.81
C THR A 4 -67.00 19.53 50.10
N ARG A 5 -65.69 19.81 49.97
CA ARG A 5 -65.02 20.97 50.60
C ARG A 5 -63.54 21.16 50.19
N LYS A 6 -63.21 22.39 49.77
CA LYS A 6 -61.91 23.06 49.95
C LYS A 6 -61.72 23.41 51.43
N ASP A 7 -60.49 23.34 51.97
CA ASP A 7 -59.70 24.52 52.39
C ASP A 7 -58.45 24.18 53.26
N ARG A 8 -57.34 24.78 52.82
CA ARG A 8 -56.23 25.44 53.56
C ARG A 8 -55.08 24.70 54.31
N PRO A 9 -53.90 25.36 54.41
CA PRO A 9 -52.58 24.77 54.70
C PRO A 9 -51.99 25.16 56.07
N ARG A 10 -50.89 24.52 56.53
CA ARG A 10 -49.74 25.18 57.22
C ARG A 10 -48.59 24.25 57.66
N LYS A 11 -47.39 24.65 57.22
CA LYS A 11 -46.10 24.81 57.92
C LYS A 11 -45.48 23.71 58.80
N GLN A 12 -44.29 23.30 58.32
CA GLN A 12 -42.98 23.19 59.01
C GLN A 12 -42.81 22.21 60.17
N GLN A 13 -41.96 21.20 59.92
CA GLN A 13 -40.87 20.89 60.85
C GLN A 13 -39.63 20.41 60.10
N LYS A 14 -38.53 21.15 60.29
CA LYS A 14 -37.16 20.84 59.84
C LYS A 14 -36.71 19.49 60.43
N LYS A 15 -36.23 18.57 59.59
CA LYS A 15 -35.23 17.59 60.00
C LYS A 15 -34.08 17.59 59.00
N ARG A 16 -32.89 17.68 59.58
CA ARG A 16 -31.57 17.83 58.99
C ARG A 16 -31.25 16.64 58.09
N THR A 17 -30.79 16.91 56.88
CA THR A 17 -30.04 15.95 56.06
C THR A 17 -28.59 16.40 55.98
N GLU A 18 -27.76 15.53 56.56
CA GLU A 18 -26.35 15.23 56.35
C GLU A 18 -25.54 16.15 55.43
N GLY A 19 -24.52 16.77 56.02
CA GLY A 19 -23.44 17.42 55.29
C GLY A 19 -22.54 16.39 54.63
N HIS A 20 -22.50 16.41 53.30
CA HIS A 20 -21.38 15.84 52.56
C HIS A 20 -20.35 16.94 52.28
N PHE A 21 -19.24 16.82 52.99
CA PHE A 21 -17.99 17.54 52.83
C PHE A 21 -17.45 17.26 51.41
N TYR A 22 -17.59 18.20 50.48
CA TYR A 22 -16.78 18.19 49.25
C TYR A 22 -15.74 19.29 49.39
N GLU A 23 -14.56 18.92 49.88
CA GLU A 23 -13.35 19.72 49.66
C GLU A 23 -13.13 19.83 48.14
N ARG A 24 -13.03 21.06 47.64
CA ARG A 24 -12.57 21.31 46.28
C ARG A 24 -11.12 20.85 46.18
N PHE A 25 -10.90 19.65 45.68
CA PHE A 25 -9.58 19.21 45.26
C PHE A 25 -9.10 20.13 44.13
N ASP A 26 -8.16 21.00 44.49
CA ASP A 26 -7.43 21.85 43.55
C ASP A 26 -6.58 20.95 42.63
N LYS A 27 -7.12 20.66 41.44
CA LYS A 27 -6.49 19.79 40.44
C LYS A 27 -5.08 20.26 40.02
N ARG A 28 -4.67 21.48 40.36
CA ARG A 28 -3.34 22.02 40.07
C ARG A 28 -2.24 21.51 41.01
N LYS A 29 -2.57 20.89 42.15
CA LYS A 29 -1.56 20.48 43.16
C LYS A 29 -1.10 19.01 43.06
N LEU A 30 -1.57 18.24 42.08
CA LEU A 30 -1.24 16.80 41.93
C LEU A 30 -0.39 16.46 40.69
N ALA A 31 -0.06 17.45 39.84
CA ALA A 31 0.89 17.23 38.76
C ALA A 31 2.30 17.52 39.28
N ALA A 32 3.13 16.48 39.45
CA ALA A 32 4.57 16.68 39.49
C ALA A 32 4.97 17.45 38.22
N PRO A 33 5.87 18.45 38.30
CA PRO A 33 6.34 19.13 37.09
C PRO A 33 6.87 18.06 36.16
N SER A 34 6.27 17.93 34.98
CA SER A 34 6.77 17.03 33.96
C SER A 34 8.24 17.37 33.77
N SER A 35 9.15 16.44 34.01
CA SER A 35 10.60 16.56 33.75
C SER A 35 10.90 16.58 32.24
N VAL A 36 10.03 17.23 31.49
CA VAL A 36 10.10 17.42 30.06
C VAL A 36 10.65 18.82 29.89
N ASP A 37 11.86 18.90 29.36
CA ASP A 37 12.46 20.15 28.93
C ASP A 37 11.45 20.91 28.04
N PRO A 38 10.98 22.10 28.46
CA PRO A 38 9.95 22.85 27.74
C PRO A 38 10.35 23.18 26.30
N VAL A 39 11.64 23.41 26.06
CA VAL A 39 12.18 23.73 24.74
C VAL A 39 12.10 22.50 23.83
N ARG A 40 12.44 21.34 24.37
CA ARG A 40 12.39 20.06 23.66
C ARG A 40 10.97 19.63 23.34
N ASN A 41 10.03 19.84 24.27
CA ASN A 41 8.62 19.59 24.01
C ASN A 41 8.09 20.49 22.88
N LYS A 42 8.45 21.78 22.90
CA LYS A 42 8.05 22.73 21.87
C LYS A 42 8.59 22.34 20.48
N ARG A 43 9.89 22.04 20.37
CA ARG A 43 10.52 21.59 19.11
C ARG A 43 9.88 20.32 18.57
N ARG A 44 9.57 19.36 19.45
CA ARG A 44 8.86 18.13 19.07
C ARG A 44 7.49 18.45 18.49
N VAL A 45 6.69 19.25 19.19
CA VAL A 45 5.33 19.61 18.74
C VAL A 45 5.38 20.31 17.38
N GLU A 46 6.25 21.31 17.21
CA GLU A 46 6.43 22.00 15.93
C GLU A 46 6.87 21.04 14.81
N GLY A 47 7.79 20.11 15.12
CA GLY A 47 8.24 19.09 14.19
C GLY A 47 7.11 18.13 13.79
N VAL A 48 6.27 17.71 14.74
CA VAL A 48 5.11 16.85 14.49
C VAL A 48 4.05 17.59 13.68
N GLU A 49 3.75 18.85 14.00
CA GLU A 49 2.81 19.68 13.22
C GLU A 49 3.26 19.80 11.77
N LYS A 50 4.55 20.06 11.54
CA LYS A 50 5.13 20.09 10.19
C LYS A 50 5.05 18.73 9.50
N LEU A 51 5.35 17.65 10.22
CA LEU A 51 5.31 16.29 9.68
C LEU A 51 3.88 15.90 9.24
N LEU A 52 2.87 16.26 10.03
CA LEU A 52 1.47 15.95 9.78
C LEU A 52 0.77 16.98 8.87
N SER A 53 1.41 18.13 8.61
CA SER A 53 0.83 19.20 7.78
C SER A 53 0.48 18.71 6.37
N GLY A 54 -0.76 18.92 5.96
CA GLY A 54 -1.24 18.55 4.63
C GLY A 54 -1.58 17.05 4.47
N ILE A 55 -1.51 16.26 5.54
CA ILE A 55 -2.08 14.91 5.53
C ILE A 55 -3.61 15.03 5.52
N GLY A 56 -4.22 14.41 4.52
CA GLY A 56 -5.67 14.40 4.32
C GLY A 56 -6.02 13.81 2.96
N VAL A 57 -7.32 13.74 2.67
CA VAL A 57 -7.79 13.41 1.32
C VAL A 57 -7.73 14.70 0.51
N PRO A 58 -6.94 14.78 -0.57
CA PRO A 58 -6.93 15.95 -1.42
C PRO A 58 -8.27 16.10 -2.15
N ASP A 59 -8.63 17.33 -2.51
CA ASP A 59 -9.81 17.57 -3.34
C ASP A 59 -9.73 16.77 -4.64
N ALA A 60 -10.87 16.21 -5.06
CA ALA A 60 -10.97 15.46 -6.30
C ALA A 60 -10.62 16.38 -7.48
N LYS A 61 -9.56 16.01 -8.22
CA LYS A 61 -9.16 16.67 -9.45
C LYS A 61 -9.33 15.71 -10.62
N PRO A 62 -9.63 16.21 -11.83
CA PRO A 62 -9.60 15.38 -13.03
C PRO A 62 -8.24 14.70 -13.17
N PHE A 63 -8.25 13.40 -13.36
CA PHE A 63 -7.02 12.64 -13.60
C PHE A 63 -6.37 13.11 -14.90
N ARG A 64 -5.06 13.33 -14.86
CA ARG A 64 -4.22 13.58 -16.04
C ARG A 64 -3.06 12.61 -15.99
N PRO A 65 -2.83 11.83 -17.06
CA PRO A 65 -1.70 10.92 -17.07
C PRO A 65 -0.38 11.71 -17.12
N ASP A 66 0.62 11.16 -16.44
CA ASP A 66 1.98 11.66 -16.47
C ASP A 66 2.65 11.33 -17.81
N ALA A 67 3.67 12.13 -18.18
CA ALA A 67 4.38 11.97 -19.45
C ALA A 67 4.95 10.55 -19.67
N PHE A 68 5.50 9.94 -18.60
CA PHE A 68 6.05 8.57 -18.68
C PHE A 68 4.95 7.54 -18.97
N GLN A 69 3.71 7.77 -18.53
CA GLN A 69 2.62 6.84 -18.80
C GLN A 69 2.21 6.88 -20.28
N LEU A 70 2.17 8.09 -20.87
CA LEU A 70 1.91 8.27 -22.30
C LEU A 70 3.05 7.72 -23.17
N GLU A 71 4.30 7.91 -22.74
CA GLU A 71 5.48 7.33 -23.38
C GLU A 71 5.41 5.80 -23.42
N ALA A 72 5.04 5.16 -22.30
CA ALA A 72 4.89 3.71 -22.23
C ALA A 72 3.79 3.18 -23.16
N LEU A 73 2.64 3.86 -23.23
CA LEU A 73 1.55 3.50 -24.14
C LEU A 73 1.94 3.67 -25.62
N ALA A 74 2.73 4.69 -25.95
CA ALA A 74 3.22 4.85 -27.32
C ALA A 74 4.24 3.75 -27.68
N ALA A 75 5.15 3.42 -26.77
CA ALA A 75 6.20 2.43 -27.02
C ALA A 75 5.65 1.01 -27.15
N ILE A 76 4.67 0.62 -26.32
CA ILE A 76 4.11 -0.74 -26.29
C ILE A 76 3.46 -1.16 -27.61
N GLU A 77 3.14 -0.21 -28.50
CA GLU A 77 2.63 -0.52 -29.84
C GLU A 77 3.70 -1.16 -30.74
N THR A 78 4.99 -0.83 -30.56
CA THR A 78 6.07 -1.26 -31.48
C THR A 78 7.18 -2.08 -30.84
N GLU A 79 7.44 -1.91 -29.56
CA GLU A 79 8.48 -2.62 -28.79
C GLU A 79 7.97 -3.10 -27.42
N ASP A 80 8.65 -4.09 -26.82
CA ASP A 80 8.41 -4.46 -25.41
C ASP A 80 8.75 -3.25 -24.51
N VAL A 81 8.12 -3.14 -23.34
CA VAL A 81 8.30 -1.97 -22.46
C VAL A 81 8.61 -2.38 -21.04
N LEU A 82 9.69 -1.82 -20.49
CA LEU A 82 10.03 -1.88 -19.07
C LEU A 82 9.77 -0.52 -18.42
N VAL A 83 8.73 -0.44 -17.60
CA VAL A 83 8.40 0.74 -16.80
C VAL A 83 9.02 0.63 -15.42
N THR A 84 9.86 1.59 -15.05
CA THR A 84 10.42 1.70 -13.69
C THR A 84 9.86 2.94 -13.03
N ALA A 85 9.09 2.76 -11.96
CA ALA A 85 8.49 3.87 -11.23
C ALA A 85 8.25 3.51 -9.75
N PRO A 86 8.34 4.48 -8.83
CA PRO A 86 8.00 4.25 -7.43
C PRO A 86 6.59 3.68 -7.26
N THR A 87 6.38 2.88 -6.22
CA THR A 87 5.01 2.48 -5.82
C THR A 87 4.16 3.71 -5.55
N GLY A 88 2.90 3.66 -5.97
CA GLY A 88 1.99 4.81 -5.93
C GLY A 88 2.10 5.78 -7.11
N SER A 89 3.01 5.56 -8.07
CA SER A 89 3.14 6.43 -9.27
C SER A 89 2.15 6.13 -10.39
N GLY A 90 1.15 5.27 -10.15
CA GLY A 90 0.13 4.99 -11.16
C GLY A 90 0.56 4.06 -12.30
N LYS A 91 1.56 3.19 -12.12
CA LYS A 91 1.98 2.20 -13.15
C LYS A 91 0.81 1.37 -13.71
N THR A 92 -0.10 0.95 -12.83
CA THR A 92 -1.29 0.16 -13.21
C THR A 92 -2.19 0.88 -14.21
N TRP A 93 -2.18 2.22 -14.26
CA TRP A 93 -2.94 2.96 -15.26
C TRP A 93 -2.49 2.62 -16.70
N ILE A 94 -1.19 2.44 -16.92
CA ILE A 94 -0.63 2.04 -18.23
C ILE A 94 -1.21 0.68 -18.65
N ALA A 95 -1.21 -0.30 -17.74
CA ALA A 95 -1.79 -1.61 -18.00
C ALA A 95 -3.30 -1.53 -18.27
N ARG A 96 -4.04 -0.70 -17.52
CA ARG A 96 -5.50 -0.54 -17.70
C ARG A 96 -5.85 0.03 -19.08
N GLU A 97 -5.16 1.08 -19.51
CA GLU A 97 -5.41 1.66 -20.83
C GLU A 97 -5.02 0.71 -21.96
N GLU A 98 -3.92 -0.01 -21.80
CA GLU A 98 -3.49 -0.96 -22.82
C GLU A 98 -4.43 -2.17 -22.90
N ILE A 99 -4.89 -2.70 -21.76
CA ILE A 99 -5.93 -3.74 -21.71
C ILE A 99 -7.21 -3.23 -22.39
N ARG A 100 -7.65 -2.00 -22.09
CA ARG A 100 -8.83 -1.40 -22.73
C ARG A 100 -8.68 -1.36 -24.25
N ARG A 101 -7.52 -0.93 -24.74
CA ARG A 101 -7.21 -0.86 -26.18
C ARG A 101 -7.27 -2.24 -26.83
N LEU A 102 -6.69 -3.26 -26.19
CA LEU A 102 -6.68 -4.63 -26.71
C LEU A 102 -8.07 -5.26 -26.72
N LEU A 103 -8.83 -5.14 -25.63
CA LEU A 103 -10.20 -5.66 -25.56
C LEU A 103 -11.10 -5.02 -26.63
N ALA A 104 -10.98 -3.71 -26.84
CA ALA A 104 -11.71 -3.01 -27.91
C ALA A 104 -11.32 -3.49 -29.32
N ALA A 105 -10.10 -4.02 -29.49
CA ALA A 105 -9.62 -4.60 -30.74
C ALA A 105 -9.89 -6.12 -30.85
N GLY A 106 -10.61 -6.73 -29.91
CA GLY A 106 -10.86 -8.17 -29.87
C GLY A 106 -9.62 -9.02 -29.56
N LYS A 107 -8.59 -8.40 -28.97
CA LYS A 107 -7.32 -9.04 -28.60
C LYS A 107 -7.33 -9.52 -27.16
N LYS A 108 -6.39 -10.41 -26.84
CA LYS A 108 -6.29 -11.07 -25.54
C LYS A 108 -5.08 -10.55 -24.74
N ALA A 109 -5.23 -10.49 -23.43
CA ALA A 109 -4.18 -10.03 -22.52
C ALA A 109 -4.09 -10.91 -21.27
N TRP A 110 -2.88 -11.00 -20.74
CA TRP A 110 -2.58 -11.63 -19.46
C TRP A 110 -2.04 -10.61 -18.48
N TYR A 111 -2.60 -10.51 -17.29
CA TYR A 111 -2.06 -9.70 -16.19
C TYR A 111 -1.53 -10.64 -15.10
N THR A 112 -0.21 -10.69 -14.93
CA THR A 112 0.41 -11.50 -13.89
C THR A 112 0.68 -10.68 -12.64
N THR A 113 0.62 -11.35 -11.49
CA THR A 113 1.08 -10.79 -10.22
C THR A 113 2.01 -11.78 -9.52
N PRO A 114 2.90 -11.32 -8.62
CA PRO A 114 3.78 -12.21 -7.87
C PRO A 114 3.06 -13.02 -6.78
N LEU A 115 1.86 -12.61 -6.35
CA LEU A 115 1.19 -13.16 -5.17
C LEU A 115 -0.30 -13.36 -5.43
N LYS A 116 -0.82 -14.54 -5.03
CA LYS A 116 -2.25 -14.88 -5.17
C LYS A 116 -3.21 -13.84 -4.59
N ALA A 117 -2.84 -13.23 -3.46
CA ALA A 117 -3.64 -12.18 -2.83
C ALA A 117 -3.80 -10.96 -3.75
N LEU A 118 -2.75 -10.58 -4.47
CA LEU A 118 -2.77 -9.50 -5.46
C LEU A 118 -3.61 -9.88 -6.68
N THR A 119 -3.53 -11.15 -7.14
CA THR A 119 -4.39 -11.66 -8.22
C THR A 119 -5.87 -11.45 -7.90
N ASN A 120 -6.32 -11.77 -6.67
CA ASN A 120 -7.72 -11.60 -6.28
C ASN A 120 -8.16 -10.13 -6.28
N SER A 121 -7.31 -9.21 -5.79
CA SER A 121 -7.61 -7.76 -5.84
C SER A 121 -7.73 -7.29 -7.28
N LYS A 122 -6.77 -7.67 -8.13
CA LYS A 122 -6.76 -7.28 -9.55
C LYS A 122 -7.91 -7.86 -10.33
N TYR A 123 -8.31 -9.10 -10.05
CA TYR A 123 -9.50 -9.70 -10.64
C TYR A 123 -10.77 -8.92 -10.29
N ALA A 124 -10.96 -8.51 -9.04
CA ALA A 124 -12.12 -7.71 -8.64
C ALA A 124 -12.10 -6.31 -9.29
N GLU A 125 -10.94 -5.64 -9.30
CA GLU A 125 -10.76 -4.33 -9.94
C GLU A 125 -11.07 -4.39 -11.44
N PHE A 126 -10.48 -5.35 -12.16
CA PHE A 126 -10.67 -5.49 -13.60
C PHE A 126 -12.05 -6.02 -13.97
N SER A 127 -12.65 -6.91 -13.17
CA SER A 127 -14.04 -7.33 -13.40
C SER A 127 -15.02 -6.17 -13.30
N SER A 128 -14.79 -5.26 -12.34
CA SER A 128 -15.60 -4.04 -12.19
C SER A 128 -15.42 -3.08 -13.37
N GLU A 129 -14.21 -3.00 -13.92
CA GLU A 129 -13.87 -2.07 -14.99
C GLU A 129 -14.20 -2.56 -16.41
N PHE A 130 -13.95 -3.83 -16.70
CA PHE A 130 -14.05 -4.42 -18.04
C PHE A 130 -15.23 -5.38 -18.19
N GLY A 131 -15.99 -5.64 -17.13
CA GLY A 131 -17.10 -6.60 -17.12
C GLY A 131 -16.63 -8.01 -16.75
N THR A 132 -17.40 -8.69 -15.89
CA THR A 132 -17.08 -10.04 -15.39
C THR A 132 -17.00 -11.10 -16.49
N GLU A 133 -17.67 -10.88 -17.62
CA GLU A 133 -17.65 -11.74 -18.80
C GLU A 133 -16.31 -11.65 -19.56
N ASN A 134 -15.61 -10.52 -19.45
CA ASN A 134 -14.34 -10.28 -20.15
C ASN A 134 -13.11 -10.61 -19.32
N VAL A 135 -13.29 -10.95 -18.04
CA VAL A 135 -12.20 -11.16 -17.09
C VAL A 135 -12.27 -12.56 -16.47
N GLY A 136 -11.17 -13.28 -16.55
CA GLY A 136 -10.94 -14.55 -15.87
C GLY A 136 -9.89 -14.44 -14.79
N ILE A 137 -9.90 -15.42 -13.87
CA ILE A 137 -8.85 -15.61 -12.88
C ILE A 137 -8.32 -17.03 -12.95
N LEU A 138 -6.98 -17.14 -12.99
CA LEU A 138 -6.28 -18.41 -13.00
C LEU A 138 -5.15 -18.41 -11.97
N THR A 139 -5.38 -19.09 -10.86
CA THR A 139 -4.39 -19.42 -9.83
C THR A 139 -4.31 -20.93 -9.67
N GLY A 140 -3.35 -21.45 -8.89
CA GLY A 140 -3.26 -22.89 -8.62
C GLY A 140 -4.48 -23.47 -7.88
N ASP A 141 -5.30 -22.63 -7.26
CA ASP A 141 -6.45 -22.99 -6.43
C ASP A 141 -7.79 -22.46 -6.96
N ARG A 142 -7.78 -21.51 -7.90
CA ARG A 142 -8.97 -20.85 -8.43
C ARG A 142 -8.91 -20.76 -9.94
N LYS A 143 -9.96 -21.23 -10.61
CA LYS A 143 -10.11 -21.17 -12.06
C LYS A 143 -11.53 -20.74 -12.40
N GLU A 144 -11.68 -19.50 -12.85
CA GLU A 144 -12.97 -18.92 -13.25
C GLU A 144 -12.80 -18.18 -14.58
N ASN A 145 -13.78 -18.34 -15.47
CA ASN A 145 -13.84 -17.69 -16.79
C ASN A 145 -12.49 -17.71 -17.54
N PHE A 146 -11.84 -18.87 -17.59
CA PHE A 146 -10.44 -19.00 -18.04
C PHE A 146 -10.25 -18.85 -19.56
N ASP A 147 -11.35 -18.78 -20.31
CA ASP A 147 -11.36 -18.47 -21.75
C ASP A 147 -11.60 -16.98 -22.04
N ALA A 148 -11.70 -16.17 -20.98
CA ALA A 148 -11.89 -14.73 -21.09
C ALA A 148 -10.75 -14.03 -21.84
N PRO A 149 -11.02 -12.92 -22.54
CA PRO A 149 -9.99 -12.19 -23.25
C PRO A 149 -8.96 -11.53 -22.31
N LEU A 150 -9.31 -11.21 -21.07
CA LEU A 150 -8.35 -10.81 -20.03
C LEU A 150 -8.25 -11.90 -18.95
N ILE A 151 -7.06 -12.45 -18.73
CA ILE A 151 -6.81 -13.38 -17.63
C ILE A 151 -5.91 -12.72 -16.59
N VAL A 152 -6.35 -12.77 -15.33
CA VAL A 152 -5.55 -12.35 -14.17
C VAL A 152 -5.00 -13.60 -13.48
N GLY A 153 -3.68 -13.74 -13.40
CA GLY A 153 -3.04 -14.93 -12.84
C GLY A 153 -1.81 -14.62 -12.02
N THR A 154 -1.19 -15.65 -11.43
CA THR A 154 0.18 -15.50 -10.93
C THR A 154 1.17 -15.74 -12.06
N THR A 155 2.39 -15.21 -11.94
CA THR A 155 3.45 -15.44 -12.94
C THR A 155 3.74 -16.93 -13.12
N GLU A 156 3.66 -17.74 -12.07
CA GLU A 156 3.82 -19.20 -12.16
C GLU A 156 2.78 -19.84 -13.08
N ILE A 157 1.53 -19.43 -12.97
CA ILE A 157 0.47 -19.99 -13.81
C ILE A 157 0.68 -19.59 -15.27
N TYR A 158 1.14 -18.36 -15.53
CA TYR A 158 1.49 -17.94 -16.90
C TYR A 158 2.57 -18.85 -17.49
N ARG A 159 3.64 -18.99 -16.72
CA ARG A 159 4.78 -19.83 -17.06
C ARG A 159 4.36 -21.29 -17.29
N ASN A 160 3.42 -21.80 -16.50
CA ASN A 160 2.88 -23.15 -16.72
C ASN A 160 2.11 -23.25 -18.05
N GLN A 161 1.32 -22.23 -18.44
CA GLN A 161 0.66 -22.21 -19.75
C GLN A 161 1.68 -22.24 -20.90
N LEU A 162 2.79 -21.52 -20.76
CA LEU A 162 3.88 -21.55 -21.73
C LEU A 162 4.51 -22.94 -21.84
N PHE A 163 4.77 -23.61 -20.70
CA PHE A 163 5.29 -24.98 -20.71
C PHE A 163 4.33 -25.98 -21.33
N ASP A 164 3.04 -25.88 -21.03
CA ASP A 164 2.02 -26.76 -21.62
C ASP A 164 1.90 -26.54 -23.12
N ALA A 165 1.96 -25.30 -23.58
CA ALA A 165 1.97 -24.97 -25.01
C ALA A 165 3.16 -25.64 -25.72
N LEU A 166 4.37 -25.48 -25.17
CA LEU A 166 5.58 -26.11 -25.71
C LEU A 166 5.49 -27.64 -25.73
N ARG A 167 4.97 -28.27 -24.67
CA ARG A 167 4.83 -29.73 -24.55
C ARG A 167 3.82 -30.29 -25.54
N THR A 168 2.72 -29.56 -25.79
CA THR A 168 1.62 -30.01 -26.65
C THR A 168 1.78 -29.59 -28.10
N GLY A 169 2.77 -28.73 -28.41
CA GLY A 169 2.92 -28.12 -29.73
C GLY A 169 1.80 -27.12 -30.04
N SER A 170 1.13 -26.60 -29.02
CA SER A 170 0.12 -25.55 -29.15
C SER A 170 0.73 -24.18 -28.86
N GLU A 171 -0.06 -23.13 -29.00
CA GLU A 171 0.37 -21.77 -28.72
C GLU A 171 -0.50 -21.11 -27.64
N VAL A 172 0.10 -20.26 -26.81
CA VAL A 172 -0.65 -19.44 -25.85
C VAL A 172 -1.33 -18.29 -26.59
N GLU A 173 -2.65 -18.32 -26.70
CA GLU A 173 -3.47 -17.29 -27.36
C GLU A 173 -3.55 -16.00 -26.51
N THR A 174 -2.49 -15.20 -26.52
CA THR A 174 -2.47 -13.86 -25.93
C THR A 174 -1.62 -12.91 -26.77
N ASP A 175 -2.02 -11.64 -26.84
CA ASP A 175 -1.31 -10.60 -27.59
C ASP A 175 -0.34 -9.81 -26.70
N LEU A 176 -0.68 -9.67 -25.41
CA LEU A 176 0.10 -8.93 -24.42
C LEU A 176 0.16 -9.69 -23.11
N VAL A 177 1.32 -9.60 -22.45
CA VAL A 177 1.47 -9.99 -21.04
C VAL A 177 2.01 -8.81 -20.25
N ILE A 178 1.27 -8.46 -19.19
CA ILE A 178 1.69 -7.50 -18.18
C ILE A 178 2.33 -8.29 -17.05
N LEU A 179 3.63 -8.08 -16.87
CA LEU A 179 4.41 -8.62 -15.74
C LEU A 179 4.45 -7.57 -14.63
N ASP A 180 3.50 -7.65 -13.69
CA ASP A 180 3.49 -6.76 -12.54
C ASP A 180 4.58 -7.15 -11.52
N GLU A 181 5.11 -6.14 -10.84
CA GLU A 181 6.23 -6.25 -9.92
C GLU A 181 7.44 -7.00 -10.50
N ALA A 182 7.86 -6.64 -11.72
CA ALA A 182 8.99 -7.27 -12.40
C ALA A 182 10.35 -7.20 -11.65
N HIS A 183 10.43 -6.41 -10.57
CA HIS A 183 11.57 -6.42 -9.65
C HIS A 183 11.74 -7.74 -8.88
N TYR A 184 10.70 -8.60 -8.84
CA TYR A 184 10.79 -9.96 -8.31
C TYR A 184 11.73 -10.87 -9.12
N LEU A 185 12.19 -10.46 -10.30
CA LEU A 185 13.25 -11.16 -11.02
C LEU A 185 14.52 -11.34 -10.17
N ALA A 186 14.82 -10.36 -9.30
CA ALA A 186 15.99 -10.41 -8.41
C ALA A 186 15.76 -11.26 -7.14
N ASP A 187 14.60 -11.90 -6.99
CA ASP A 187 14.31 -12.78 -5.87
C ASP A 187 15.07 -14.11 -6.04
N GLU A 188 15.87 -14.50 -5.04
CA GLU A 188 16.73 -15.69 -5.11
C GLU A 188 15.95 -16.99 -5.28
N ASP A 189 14.76 -17.08 -4.66
CA ASP A 189 13.98 -18.31 -4.63
C ASP A 189 13.00 -18.39 -5.81
N ARG A 190 12.46 -17.25 -6.26
CA ARG A 190 11.35 -17.19 -7.21
C ARG A 190 11.65 -16.43 -8.50
N GLY A 191 12.79 -15.76 -8.61
CA GLY A 191 13.18 -14.96 -9.78
C GLY A 191 13.20 -15.77 -11.08
N HIS A 192 13.61 -17.04 -11.00
CA HIS A 192 13.62 -17.97 -12.13
C HIS A 192 12.25 -18.09 -12.84
N VAL A 193 11.13 -17.90 -12.12
CA VAL A 193 9.79 -17.93 -12.71
C VAL A 193 9.58 -16.77 -13.68
N TRP A 194 10.10 -15.58 -13.37
CA TRP A 194 10.04 -14.43 -14.27
C TRP A 194 10.99 -14.61 -15.45
N GLU A 195 12.19 -15.15 -15.21
CA GLU A 195 13.13 -15.46 -16.28
C GLU A 195 12.51 -16.42 -17.30
N GLU A 196 11.97 -17.55 -16.83
CA GLU A 196 11.28 -18.53 -17.65
C GLU A 196 10.07 -17.92 -18.37
N ALA A 197 9.25 -17.11 -17.70
CA ALA A 197 8.11 -16.44 -18.32
C ALA A 197 8.54 -15.51 -19.47
N ILE A 198 9.63 -14.76 -19.31
CA ILE A 198 10.15 -13.83 -20.32
C ILE A 198 10.76 -14.59 -21.50
N ILE A 199 11.59 -15.61 -21.22
CA ILE A 199 12.30 -16.40 -22.24
C ILE A 199 11.30 -17.22 -23.08
N LEU A 200 10.35 -17.90 -22.43
CA LEU A 200 9.44 -18.83 -23.09
C LEU A 200 8.30 -18.14 -23.82
N SER A 201 8.00 -16.88 -23.49
CA SER A 201 6.95 -16.11 -24.17
C SER A 201 7.30 -15.93 -25.66
N PRO A 202 6.45 -16.36 -26.61
CA PRO A 202 6.69 -16.10 -28.03
C PRO A 202 6.87 -14.61 -28.36
N LYS A 203 7.69 -14.30 -29.37
CA LYS A 203 7.98 -12.92 -29.80
C LYS A 203 6.76 -12.12 -30.25
N ARG A 204 5.70 -12.82 -30.70
CA ARG A 204 4.42 -12.20 -31.05
C ARG A 204 3.67 -11.65 -29.84
N ILE A 205 3.95 -12.18 -28.64
CA ILE A 205 3.41 -11.66 -27.38
C ILE A 205 4.25 -10.46 -26.97
N ARG A 206 3.60 -9.31 -26.87
CA ARG A 206 4.21 -8.09 -26.36
C ARG A 206 4.36 -8.18 -24.84
N LEU A 207 5.47 -7.68 -24.30
CA LEU A 207 5.69 -7.61 -22.84
C LEU A 207 5.58 -6.17 -22.33
N LEU A 208 4.74 -5.97 -21.31
CA LEU A 208 4.72 -4.77 -20.48
C LEU A 208 5.17 -5.13 -19.06
N LEU A 209 6.41 -4.79 -18.72
CA LEU A 209 6.99 -5.05 -17.40
C LEU A 209 6.80 -3.82 -16.52
N LEU A 210 6.06 -3.97 -15.41
CA LEU A 210 5.85 -2.92 -14.43
C LEU A 210 6.71 -3.19 -13.22
N SER A 211 7.64 -2.29 -12.92
CA SER A 211 8.61 -2.48 -11.84
C SER A 211 8.64 -1.30 -10.89
N ALA A 212 8.95 -1.58 -9.62
CA ALA A 212 9.41 -0.55 -8.70
C ALA A 212 10.73 0.07 -9.24
N THR A 213 11.22 1.12 -8.59
CA THR A 213 12.53 1.67 -8.95
C THR A 213 13.61 0.60 -8.75
N VAL A 214 14.13 0.07 -9.85
CA VAL A 214 15.24 -0.89 -9.87
C VAL A 214 16.51 -0.23 -10.39
N GLY A 215 17.64 -0.53 -9.74
CA GLY A 215 18.94 -0.31 -10.35
C GLY A 215 19.10 -1.20 -11.59
N GLY A 216 19.93 -0.80 -12.55
CA GLY A 216 20.25 -1.67 -13.69
C GLY A 216 19.12 -1.87 -14.72
N ALA A 217 18.10 -1.01 -14.77
CA ALA A 217 16.98 -1.16 -15.72
C ALA A 217 17.43 -1.29 -17.20
N GLY A 218 18.54 -0.66 -17.58
CA GLY A 218 19.11 -0.79 -18.93
C GLY A 218 19.76 -2.14 -19.19
N GLU A 219 20.45 -2.70 -18.19
CA GLU A 219 21.02 -4.06 -18.25
C GLU A 219 19.90 -5.10 -18.33
N PHE A 220 18.86 -4.94 -17.50
CA PHE A 220 17.70 -5.80 -17.54
C PHE A 220 17.02 -5.77 -18.91
N ALA A 221 16.78 -4.57 -19.47
CA ALA A 221 16.23 -4.45 -20.81
C ALA A 221 17.14 -5.11 -21.87
N GLY A 222 18.44 -4.87 -21.84
CA GLY A 222 19.39 -5.48 -22.78
C GLY A 222 19.40 -7.02 -22.71
N TRP A 223 19.26 -7.60 -21.52
CA TRP A 223 19.08 -9.04 -21.37
C TRP A 223 17.77 -9.54 -22.00
N ILE A 224 16.66 -8.84 -21.79
CA ILE A 224 15.38 -9.18 -22.44
C ILE A 224 15.53 -9.14 -23.97
N GLU A 225 16.16 -8.08 -24.50
CA GLU A 225 16.40 -7.93 -25.95
C GLU A 225 17.24 -9.09 -26.49
N GLN A 226 18.24 -9.54 -25.73
CA GLN A 226 19.10 -10.65 -26.12
C GLN A 226 18.34 -11.99 -26.15
N VAL A 227 17.55 -12.31 -25.13
CA VAL A 227 16.88 -13.62 -25.04
C VAL A 227 15.63 -13.73 -25.90
N ARG A 228 14.93 -12.61 -26.15
CA ARG A 228 13.72 -12.56 -26.99
C ARG A 228 13.97 -12.13 -28.42
N GLU A 229 15.10 -11.50 -28.71
CA GLU A 229 15.39 -10.84 -30.00
C GLU A 229 14.29 -9.82 -30.39
N THR A 230 13.77 -9.10 -29.40
CA THR A 230 12.81 -7.99 -29.54
C THR A 230 13.45 -6.71 -29.01
N LYS A 231 12.97 -5.53 -29.42
CA LYS A 231 13.39 -4.26 -28.81
C LYS A 231 12.67 -4.02 -27.50
N VAL A 232 13.34 -3.37 -26.55
CA VAL A 232 12.77 -3.03 -25.24
C VAL A 232 12.96 -1.54 -24.93
N ARG A 233 11.85 -0.81 -24.78
CA ARG A 233 11.86 0.57 -24.27
C ARG A 233 11.93 0.58 -22.75
N VAL A 234 12.96 1.21 -22.19
CA VAL A 234 12.99 1.55 -20.75
C VAL A 234 12.33 2.90 -20.53
N VAL A 235 11.20 2.92 -19.83
CA VAL A 235 10.50 4.12 -19.41
C VAL A 235 10.71 4.35 -17.92
N LYS A 236 11.20 5.53 -17.55
CA LYS A 236 11.50 5.87 -16.15
C LYS A 236 10.58 6.99 -15.69
N ALA A 237 9.86 6.75 -14.59
CA ALA A 237 9.14 7.83 -13.93
C ALA A 237 10.10 8.75 -13.17
N GLY A 238 9.62 9.97 -12.89
CA GLY A 238 10.29 10.93 -12.02
C GLY A 238 10.24 10.54 -10.53
N PRO A 239 10.47 11.52 -9.63
CA PRO A 239 10.39 11.27 -8.19
C PRO A 239 8.98 10.82 -7.76
N ARG A 240 8.88 10.21 -6.58
CA ARG A 240 7.60 9.72 -6.03
C ARG A 240 6.58 10.88 -5.96
N PRO A 241 5.36 10.72 -6.49
CA PRO A 241 4.37 11.79 -6.52
C PRO A 241 3.86 12.16 -5.12
N VAL A 242 3.83 11.18 -4.21
CA VAL A 242 3.45 11.37 -2.80
C VAL A 242 4.71 11.32 -1.95
N GLU A 243 5.02 12.42 -1.27
CA GLU A 243 6.15 12.50 -0.34
C GLU A 243 6.00 11.48 0.80
N LEU A 244 7.07 10.77 1.15
CA LEU A 244 7.11 9.95 2.36
C LEU A 244 7.74 10.74 3.49
N ARG A 245 7.09 10.75 4.65
CA ARG A 245 7.59 11.36 5.88
C ARG A 245 7.73 10.30 6.95
N ALA A 246 8.93 10.14 7.50
CA ALA A 246 9.22 9.14 8.50
C ALA A 246 9.11 9.72 9.91
N ALA A 247 8.51 8.96 10.81
CA ALA A 247 8.36 9.31 12.22
C ALA A 247 8.69 8.11 13.12
N TYR A 248 9.10 8.40 14.35
CA TYR A 248 9.29 7.46 15.43
C TYR A 248 8.19 7.64 16.48
N LEU A 249 7.56 6.54 16.88
CA LEU A 249 6.57 6.52 17.97
C LEU A 249 7.22 5.88 19.20
N SER A 250 7.36 6.64 20.29
CA SER A 250 7.97 6.14 21.52
C SER A 250 7.05 5.18 22.29
N SER A 251 7.62 4.47 23.28
CA SER A 251 6.86 3.62 24.19
C SER A 251 5.78 4.36 25.00
N GLU A 252 5.96 5.66 25.18
CA GLU A 252 5.02 6.56 25.85
C GLU A 252 3.97 7.14 24.89
N LEU A 253 3.90 6.62 23.65
CA LEU A 253 2.99 7.06 22.59
C LEU A 253 3.25 8.50 22.12
N GLU A 254 4.49 8.96 22.23
CA GLU A 254 4.90 10.27 21.73
C GLU A 254 5.49 10.16 20.33
N LEU A 255 5.01 10.98 19.40
CA LEU A 255 5.50 11.00 18.02
C LEU A 255 6.66 11.98 17.86
N TYR A 256 7.68 11.56 17.11
CA TYR A 256 8.86 12.34 16.77
C TYR A 256 9.10 12.24 15.26
N PRO A 257 9.36 13.33 14.54
CA PRO A 257 9.91 13.24 13.19
C PRO A 257 11.22 12.46 13.23
N LEU A 258 11.40 11.50 12.32
CA LEU A 258 12.63 10.69 12.29
C LEU A 258 13.83 11.54 11.87
N TYR A 259 13.60 12.49 10.97
CA TYR A 259 14.61 13.40 10.45
C TYR A 259 14.43 14.81 11.02
N GLY A 260 15.55 15.45 11.34
CA GLY A 260 15.62 16.86 11.72
C GLY A 260 15.45 17.79 10.51
N ALA A 261 15.42 19.10 10.78
CA ALA A 261 15.29 20.12 9.73
C ALA A 261 16.47 20.14 8.74
N ASP A 262 17.62 19.62 9.14
CA ASP A 262 18.84 19.45 8.35
C ASP A 262 18.86 18.15 7.52
N GLY A 263 17.81 17.32 7.61
CA GLY A 263 17.75 16.00 6.98
C GLY A 263 18.53 14.91 7.72
N GLY A 264 19.22 15.27 8.82
CA GLY A 264 19.90 14.31 9.69
C GLY A 264 18.94 13.58 10.63
N TYR A 265 19.43 12.56 11.33
CA TYR A 265 18.65 11.86 12.34
C TYR A 265 18.26 12.79 13.51
N ASN A 266 16.98 12.73 13.92
CA ASN A 266 16.47 13.52 15.04
C ASN A 266 16.96 12.98 16.39
N ARG A 267 17.98 13.65 16.95
CA ARG A 267 18.59 13.28 18.25
C ARG A 267 17.66 13.40 19.46
N ASP A 268 16.51 14.08 19.32
CA ASP A 268 15.50 14.08 20.37
C ASP A 268 14.88 12.68 20.59
N ILE A 269 15.04 11.75 19.65
CA ILE A 269 14.58 10.37 19.82
C ILE A 269 15.43 9.64 20.89
N ASP A 270 16.76 9.78 20.84
CA ASP A 270 17.67 9.07 21.78
C ASP A 270 17.38 9.41 23.24
N ALA A 271 17.09 10.68 23.51
CA ALA A 271 16.81 11.15 24.85
C ALA A 271 15.36 10.83 25.29
N ALA A 272 14.49 10.39 24.38
CA ALA A 272 13.18 9.84 24.71
C ALA A 272 13.33 8.38 25.13
N GLU A 273 14.14 7.59 24.41
CA GLU A 273 14.41 6.19 24.79
C GLU A 273 15.15 6.03 26.13
N LYS A 274 16.04 6.98 26.47
CA LYS A 274 16.74 6.98 27.75
C LYS A 274 15.82 7.16 28.96
N LYS A 275 14.57 7.62 28.76
CA LYS A 275 13.57 7.79 29.84
C LYS A 275 12.85 6.50 30.25
N LYS A 276 13.28 5.32 29.78
CA LYS A 276 12.79 4.02 30.27
C LYS A 276 12.71 4.04 31.80
N PRO A 277 11.52 3.89 32.43
CA PRO A 277 11.49 3.46 33.80
C PRO A 277 12.12 2.07 33.81
N ALA A 278 13.16 1.87 34.63
CA ALA A 278 13.68 0.54 34.91
C ALA A 278 12.47 -0.34 35.21
N VAL A 279 12.26 -1.38 34.38
CA VAL A 279 11.22 -2.37 34.61
C VAL A 279 11.32 -2.76 36.07
N GLN A 280 10.35 -2.32 36.89
CA GLN A 280 10.26 -2.76 38.26
C GLN A 280 10.06 -4.26 38.16
N ARG A 281 11.16 -5.02 38.31
CA ARG A 281 11.12 -6.45 38.58
C ARG A 281 10.27 -6.58 39.83
N ARG A 282 8.96 -6.78 39.65
CA ARG A 282 8.05 -7.17 40.72
C ARG A 282 8.63 -8.46 41.26
N ARG A 283 9.40 -8.35 42.35
CA ARG A 283 9.80 -9.49 43.16
C ARG A 283 8.50 -10.10 43.66
N PHE A 284 8.02 -11.14 42.99
CA PHE A 284 6.98 -11.98 43.55
C PHE A 284 7.50 -12.48 44.91
N PRO A 285 6.78 -12.26 46.02
CA PRO A 285 7.18 -12.80 47.29
C PRO A 285 7.20 -14.33 47.15
N ARG A 286 8.37 -14.93 47.34
CA ARG A 286 8.49 -16.39 47.46
C ARG A 286 7.59 -16.82 48.63
N ARG A 287 6.51 -17.52 48.33
CA ARG A 287 5.77 -18.28 49.36
C ARG A 287 6.78 -19.21 50.04
N ARG A 288 7.04 -18.96 51.33
CA ARG A 288 7.70 -19.96 52.19
C ARG A 288 6.76 -21.16 52.27
N ARG A 289 7.35 -22.35 52.13
CA ARG A 289 6.71 -23.65 52.27
C ARG A 289 6.04 -23.79 53.62
#